data_AF-A0A133NFF5-F1
#
_entry.id   AF-A0A133NFF5-F1
#
_cell.length_a   1.000
_cell.length_b   1.000
_cell.length_c   1.000
_cell.angle_alpha   90.00
_cell.angle_beta   90.00
_cell.angle_gamma   90.00
#
_symmetry.space_group_name_H-M   'P 1'
#
loop_
_entity.id
_entity.type
_entity.pdbx_description
1 polymer ?
#
loop_
_entity_poly.entity_id
_entity_poly.type
_entity_poly.pdbx_seq_one_letter_code
_entity_poly.pdbx_strand_id
1 'polypeptide(L)'
;MIGELWIKFRSSLFYCIFFYFLCYNKSKNMRGGRLMPHLKVRGLEKKVLIEKSKEIIDGLTEIIQCDRTWFTIEHIDTEYIFDGKIQEGYSFIELYWFERGEEIKKRVAAFLTEKMKEMNGNKDACIIFFPLLGENYCDNGVFF
;
A
#
# COMPACT_ATOMS: atom_id res chain seq x y z
N MET A 1 32.45 38.75 -18.39
CA MET A 1 31.06 39.18 -18.67
C MET A 1 30.42 38.14 -19.58
N ILE A 2 29.67 37.22 -18.99
CA ILE A 2 28.50 36.46 -19.49
C ILE A 2 28.19 35.56 -18.29
N GLY A 3 27.40 36.11 -17.38
CA GLY A 3 27.13 35.57 -16.06
C GLY A 3 25.95 36.32 -15.46
N GLU A 4 24.91 36.50 -16.27
CA GLU A 4 23.63 37.09 -15.85
C GLU A 4 22.53 36.55 -16.76
N LEU A 5 22.07 35.34 -16.46
CA LEU A 5 20.72 34.86 -16.76
C LEU A 5 20.55 33.68 -15.80
N TRP A 6 19.42 33.60 -15.09
CA TRP A 6 19.06 32.56 -14.09
C TRP A 6 19.19 32.90 -12.59
N ILE A 7 19.31 34.17 -12.16
CA ILE A 7 19.02 34.51 -10.76
C ILE A 7 18.33 35.86 -10.66
N LYS A 8 16.98 35.84 -10.65
CA LYS A 8 16.06 36.74 -9.92
C LYS A 8 14.73 36.82 -10.66
N PHE A 9 13.76 36.01 -10.27
CA PHE A 9 12.35 36.41 -10.13
C PHE A 9 11.63 35.30 -9.36
N ARG A 10 11.88 35.25 -8.04
CA ARG A 10 11.05 34.49 -7.09
C ARG A 10 9.71 35.21 -6.96
N SER A 11 8.77 34.96 -7.86
CA SER A 11 7.39 35.32 -7.64
C SER A 11 6.75 34.29 -6.71
N SER A 12 6.38 34.72 -5.50
CA SER A 12 5.55 33.99 -4.52
C SER A 12 4.38 33.22 -5.18
N LEU A 13 3.82 33.79 -6.27
CA LEU A 13 2.73 33.22 -7.02
C LEU A 13 3.06 31.88 -7.71
N PHE A 14 4.29 31.67 -8.21
CA PHE A 14 4.67 30.42 -8.90
C PHE A 14 4.86 29.28 -7.90
N TYR A 15 5.41 29.58 -6.73
CA TYR A 15 5.52 28.61 -5.64
C TYR A 15 4.14 28.28 -5.08
N CYS A 16 3.27 29.28 -4.91
CA CYS A 16 1.87 29.08 -4.55
C CYS A 16 1.12 28.25 -5.60
N ILE A 17 1.27 28.51 -6.90
CA ILE A 17 0.59 27.72 -7.95
C ILE A 17 1.14 26.30 -8.01
N PHE A 18 2.46 26.09 -7.86
CA PHE A 18 3.05 24.75 -7.81
C PHE A 18 2.62 23.97 -6.56
N PHE A 19 2.59 24.62 -5.38
CA PHE A 19 2.03 24.05 -4.16
C PHE A 19 0.52 23.82 -4.27
N TYR A 20 -0.22 24.72 -4.91
CA TYR A 20 -1.66 24.56 -5.14
C TYR A 20 -1.92 23.41 -6.09
N PHE A 21 -1.11 23.22 -7.13
CA PHE A 21 -1.20 22.10 -8.07
C PHE A 21 -0.82 20.77 -7.39
N LEU A 22 0.22 20.75 -6.57
CA LEU A 22 0.57 19.59 -5.73
C LEU A 22 -0.53 19.26 -4.72
N CYS A 23 -1.05 20.27 -4.01
CA CYS A 23 -2.16 20.10 -3.06
C CYS A 23 -3.48 19.76 -3.75
N TYR A 24 -3.73 20.26 -4.96
CA TYR A 24 -4.92 19.99 -5.76
C TYR A 24 -4.90 18.55 -6.31
N ASN A 25 -3.75 18.08 -6.81
CA ASN A 25 -3.59 16.68 -7.19
C ASN A 25 -3.65 15.74 -5.98
N LYS A 26 -3.07 16.14 -4.84
CA LYS A 26 -3.23 15.44 -3.56
C LYS A 26 -4.69 15.43 -3.09
N SER A 27 -5.45 16.50 -3.34
CA SER A 27 -6.88 16.64 -2.99
C SER A 27 -7.81 15.82 -3.86
N LYS A 28 -7.52 15.60 -5.16
CA LYS A 28 -8.31 14.70 -5.99
C LYS A 28 -8.25 13.25 -5.54
N ASN A 29 -7.10 12.80 -5.02
CA ASN A 29 -6.97 11.48 -4.38
C ASN A 29 -7.69 11.37 -3.02
N MET A 30 -8.21 12.47 -2.44
CA MET A 30 -8.84 12.49 -1.12
C MET A 30 -10.39 12.57 -1.17
N ARG A 31 -11.02 12.60 -2.34
CA ARG A 31 -12.49 12.63 -2.45
C ARG A 31 -13.06 11.21 -2.51
N GLY A 32 -13.29 10.60 -1.34
CA GLY A 32 -14.28 9.53 -1.14
C GLY A 32 -14.34 8.39 -2.17
N GLY A 33 -13.25 8.08 -2.86
CA GLY A 33 -13.15 7.03 -3.86
C GLY A 33 -12.97 5.68 -3.20
N ARG A 34 -13.43 4.59 -3.85
CA ARG A 34 -13.18 3.23 -3.36
C ARG A 34 -11.67 3.03 -3.27
N LEU A 35 -11.19 2.54 -2.12
CA LEU A 35 -9.75 2.45 -1.84
C LEU A 35 -9.09 1.16 -2.36
N MET A 36 -9.93 0.16 -2.64
CA MET A 36 -9.61 -1.16 -3.20
C MET A 36 -8.25 -1.72 -2.78
N PRO A 37 -8.01 -1.99 -1.47
CA PRO A 37 -6.74 -2.53 -1.03
C PRO A 37 -6.67 -4.03 -1.37
N HIS A 38 -5.71 -4.40 -2.21
CA HIS A 38 -5.46 -5.79 -2.60
C HIS A 38 -4.23 -6.32 -1.90
N LEU A 39 -4.41 -7.33 -1.05
CA LEU A 39 -3.34 -8.02 -0.36
C LEU A 39 -2.99 -9.29 -1.11
N LYS A 40 -1.73 -9.44 -1.48
CA LYS A 40 -1.17 -10.69 -1.98
C LYS A 40 -0.20 -11.24 -0.95
N VAL A 41 -0.46 -12.45 -0.48
CA VAL A 41 0.23 -13.05 0.66
C VAL A 41 0.94 -14.33 0.23
N ARG A 42 2.24 -14.41 0.51
CA ARG A 42 3.05 -15.62 0.29
C ARG A 42 3.92 -15.92 1.52
N GLY A 43 4.47 -17.13 1.58
CA GLY A 43 5.29 -17.57 2.72
C GLY A 43 4.49 -17.85 4.00
N LEU A 44 3.18 -18.11 3.87
CA LEU A 44 2.29 -18.54 4.95
C LEU A 44 1.51 -19.79 4.56
N GLU A 45 1.13 -20.59 5.55
CA GLU A 45 0.17 -21.67 5.36
C GLU A 45 -1.22 -21.10 4.98
N LYS A 46 -1.80 -21.64 3.91
CA LYS A 46 -3.12 -21.21 3.39
C LYS A 46 -4.22 -21.27 4.44
N LYS A 47 -4.23 -22.34 5.26
CA LYS A 47 -5.25 -22.54 6.30
C LYS A 47 -5.19 -21.45 7.37
N VAL A 48 -3.99 -21.14 7.87
CA VAL A 48 -3.78 -20.08 8.87
C VAL A 48 -4.24 -18.73 8.32
N LEU A 49 -3.93 -18.42 7.06
CA LEU A 49 -4.39 -17.19 6.42
C LEU A 49 -5.92 -17.12 6.32
N ILE A 50 -6.59 -18.24 5.97
CA ILE A 50 -8.07 -18.31 5.94
C ILE A 50 -8.65 -18.02 7.33
N GLU A 51 -8.13 -18.69 8.37
CA GLU A 51 -8.61 -18.55 9.75
C GLU A 51 -8.46 -17.11 10.27
N LYS A 52 -7.39 -16.42 9.88
CA LYS A 52 -7.06 -15.05 10.32
C LYS A 52 -7.55 -13.94 9.39
N SER A 53 -8.04 -14.28 8.20
CA SER A 53 -8.45 -13.31 7.17
C SER A 53 -9.47 -12.27 7.68
N LYS A 54 -10.45 -12.71 8.49
CA LYS A 54 -11.46 -11.82 9.07
C LYS A 54 -10.83 -10.76 9.98
N GLU A 55 -9.94 -11.18 10.87
CA GLU A 55 -9.24 -10.29 11.82
C GLU A 55 -8.39 -9.25 11.09
N ILE A 56 -7.71 -9.68 10.02
CA ILE A 56 -6.90 -8.79 9.17
C ILE A 56 -7.81 -7.74 8.50
N ILE A 57 -8.92 -8.15 7.89
CA ILE A 57 -9.84 -7.23 7.21
C ILE A 57 -10.48 -6.25 8.21
N ASP A 58 -10.91 -6.73 9.38
CA ASP A 58 -11.52 -5.89 10.41
C ASP A 58 -10.53 -4.82 10.91
N GLY A 59 -9.29 -5.21 11.26
CA GLY A 59 -8.28 -4.25 11.72
C GLY A 59 -7.83 -3.27 10.64
N LEU A 60 -7.68 -3.72 9.38
CA LEU A 60 -7.39 -2.81 8.27
C LEU A 60 -8.54 -1.84 7.99
N THR A 61 -9.78 -2.29 8.12
CA THR A 61 -10.97 -1.45 7.98
C THR A 61 -10.95 -0.30 9.00
N GLU A 62 -10.60 -0.59 10.25
CA GLU A 62 -10.46 0.41 11.31
C GLU A 62 -9.28 1.38 11.08
N ILE A 63 -8.16 0.90 10.54
CA ILE A 63 -7.00 1.76 10.29
C ILE A 63 -7.22 2.66 9.06
N ILE A 64 -7.74 2.08 7.97
CA ILE A 64 -7.87 2.75 6.67
C ILE A 64 -9.18 3.54 6.57
N GLN A 65 -10.18 3.21 7.39
CA GLN A 65 -11.50 3.85 7.43
C GLN A 65 -12.21 3.76 6.07
N CYS A 66 -12.44 2.53 5.60
CA CYS A 66 -13.12 2.25 4.34
C CYS A 66 -14.08 1.07 4.43
N ASP A 67 -14.86 0.83 3.38
CA ASP A 67 -15.76 -0.31 3.36
C ASP A 67 -14.94 -1.62 3.34
N ARG A 68 -15.28 -2.54 4.25
CA ARG A 68 -14.61 -3.85 4.36
C ARG A 68 -14.71 -4.69 3.09
N THR A 69 -15.73 -4.45 2.27
CA THR A 69 -15.98 -5.18 1.03
C THR A 69 -15.01 -4.80 -0.09
N TRP A 70 -14.22 -3.73 0.10
CA TRP A 70 -13.21 -3.30 -0.87
C TRP A 70 -11.88 -4.05 -0.73
N PHE A 71 -11.69 -4.80 0.36
CA PHE A 71 -10.47 -5.58 0.55
C PHE A 71 -10.51 -6.88 -0.23
N THR A 72 -9.38 -7.25 -0.83
CA THR A 72 -9.13 -8.62 -1.28
C THR A 72 -7.90 -9.17 -0.59
N ILE A 73 -7.92 -10.48 -0.30
CA ILE A 73 -6.75 -11.22 0.19
C ILE A 73 -6.57 -12.43 -0.73
N GLU A 74 -5.42 -12.50 -1.38
CA GLU A 74 -5.00 -13.62 -2.23
C GLU A 74 -3.86 -14.39 -1.54
N HIS A 75 -4.01 -15.71 -1.43
CA HIS A 75 -2.92 -16.60 -1.06
C HIS A 75 -2.17 -17.01 -2.33
N ILE A 76 -0.84 -16.86 -2.34
CA ILE A 76 0.01 -17.28 -3.45
C ILE A 76 0.89 -18.43 -2.98
N ASP A 77 0.70 -19.59 -3.60
CA ASP A 77 1.55 -20.76 -3.41
C ASP A 77 2.89 -20.53 -4.12
N THR A 78 3.96 -20.37 -3.34
CA THR A 78 5.34 -20.18 -3.84
C THR A 78 6.33 -20.93 -2.97
N GLU A 79 7.44 -21.37 -3.56
CA GLU A 79 8.56 -21.99 -2.84
C GLU A 79 9.72 -20.99 -2.70
N TYR A 80 10.32 -20.94 -1.51
CA TYR A 80 11.58 -20.24 -1.31
C TYR A 80 12.73 -21.16 -1.68
N ILE A 81 13.55 -20.74 -2.65
CA ILE A 81 14.68 -21.53 -3.15
C ILE A 81 15.98 -20.77 -2.89
N PHE A 82 16.93 -21.44 -2.24
CA PHE A 82 18.26 -20.91 -1.99
C PHE A 82 19.28 -22.04 -2.03
N ASP A 83 20.45 -21.80 -2.62
CA ASP A 83 21.53 -22.79 -2.79
C ASP A 83 21.06 -24.15 -3.33
N GLY A 84 20.18 -24.10 -4.34
CA GLY A 84 19.64 -25.29 -5.01
C GLY A 84 18.68 -26.13 -4.17
N LYS A 85 18.18 -25.61 -3.05
CA LYS A 85 17.24 -26.29 -2.15
C LYS A 85 16.01 -25.43 -1.91
N ILE A 86 14.87 -26.10 -1.75
CA ILE A 86 13.71 -25.48 -1.12
C ILE A 86 14.06 -25.29 0.35
N GLN A 87 13.83 -24.08 0.86
CA GLN A 87 14.07 -23.72 2.23
C GLN A 87 12.82 -23.07 2.83
N GLU A 88 12.79 -23.01 4.15
CA GLU A 88 11.76 -22.25 4.83
C GLU A 88 11.96 -20.75 4.57
N GLY A 89 10.88 -20.10 4.14
CA GLY A 89 10.85 -18.68 3.87
C GLY A 89 10.37 -17.85 5.05
N TYR A 90 9.98 -16.63 4.74
CA TYR A 90 9.38 -15.70 5.67
C TYR A 90 8.07 -15.15 5.08
N SER A 91 7.25 -14.58 5.96
CA SER A 91 5.96 -14.04 5.58
C SER A 91 6.09 -12.80 4.70
N PHE A 92 5.38 -12.75 3.58
CA PHE A 92 5.48 -11.63 2.65
C PHE A 92 4.11 -11.14 2.20
N ILE A 93 3.87 -9.84 2.31
CA ILE A 93 2.68 -9.15 1.79
C ILE A 93 3.07 -8.14 0.73
N GLU A 94 2.38 -8.18 -0.41
CA GLU A 94 2.31 -7.09 -1.37
C GLU A 94 0.94 -6.42 -1.21
N LEU A 95 0.91 -5.14 -0.85
CA LEU A 95 -0.32 -4.37 -0.66
C LEU A 95 -0.44 -3.32 -1.77
N TYR A 96 -1.36 -3.56 -2.71
CA TYR A 96 -1.72 -2.63 -3.76
C TYR A 96 -2.89 -1.76 -3.27
N TRP A 97 -2.72 -0.45 -3.23
CA TRP A 97 -3.72 0.45 -2.67
C TRP A 97 -3.57 1.90 -3.16
N PHE A 98 -4.61 2.70 -3.04
CA PHE A 98 -4.49 4.15 -3.15
C PHE A 98 -3.89 4.74 -1.86
N GLU A 99 -2.76 5.46 -1.97
CA GLU A 99 -2.00 5.91 -0.81
C GLU A 99 -2.78 6.89 0.11
N ARG A 100 -2.70 6.68 1.43
CA ARG A 100 -3.45 7.44 2.45
C ARG A 100 -2.57 8.30 3.37
N GLY A 101 -1.35 8.59 2.92
CA GLY A 101 -0.36 9.33 3.71
C GLY A 101 0.45 8.43 4.65
N GLU A 102 1.52 9.01 5.16
CA GLU A 102 2.58 8.27 5.85
C GLU A 102 2.13 7.66 7.19
N GLU A 103 1.32 8.38 7.96
CA GLU A 103 0.84 7.92 9.26
C GLU A 103 -0.01 6.64 9.13
N ILE A 104 -1.00 6.65 8.22
CA ILE A 104 -1.85 5.49 7.95
C ILE A 104 -1.00 4.34 7.40
N LYS A 105 -0.07 4.62 6.48
CA LYS A 105 0.86 3.60 5.94
C LYS A 105 1.67 2.92 7.04
N LYS A 106 2.20 3.69 8.01
CA LYS A 106 2.95 3.16 9.16
C LYS A 106 2.07 2.30 10.07
N ARG A 107 0.84 2.74 10.35
CA ARG A 107 -0.12 1.97 11.16
C ARG A 107 -0.50 0.65 10.49
N VAL A 108 -0.79 0.67 9.19
CA VAL A 108 -1.06 -0.53 8.39
C VAL A 108 0.15 -1.47 8.42
N ALA A 109 1.37 -0.94 8.23
CA ALA A 109 2.58 -1.75 8.25
C ALA A 109 2.81 -2.42 9.62
N ALA A 110 2.62 -1.68 10.71
CA ALA A 110 2.77 -2.21 12.06
C ALA A 110 1.74 -3.33 12.33
N PHE A 111 0.46 -3.07 12.05
CA PHE A 111 -0.62 -4.04 12.24
C PHE A 111 -0.41 -5.33 11.43
N LEU A 112 -0.11 -5.21 10.14
CA LEU A 112 0.14 -6.37 9.30
C LEU A 112 1.40 -7.13 9.75
N THR A 113 2.46 -6.43 10.16
CA THR A 113 3.67 -7.08 10.67
C THR A 113 3.36 -7.92 11.91
N GLU A 114 2.58 -7.38 12.84
CA GLU A 114 2.13 -8.11 14.03
C GLU A 114 1.33 -9.36 13.65
N LYS A 115 0.29 -9.23 12.82
CA LYS A 115 -0.54 -10.37 12.38
C LYS A 115 0.27 -11.44 11.65
N MET A 116 1.21 -11.04 10.78
CA MET A 116 2.07 -12.00 10.07
C MET A 116 3.00 -12.75 11.01
N LYS A 117 3.55 -12.08 12.03
CA LYS A 117 4.38 -12.70 13.05
C LYS A 117 3.59 -13.67 13.93
N GLU A 118 2.36 -13.32 14.30
CA GLU A 118 1.48 -14.27 15.00
C GLU A 118 1.23 -15.53 14.18
N MET A 119 0.98 -15.39 12.87
CA MET A 119 0.66 -16.50 11.98
C MET A 119 1.84 -17.40 11.61
N ASN A 120 3.07 -16.86 11.58
CA ASN A 120 4.25 -17.59 11.10
C ASN A 120 5.17 -18.13 12.22
N GLY A 121 4.76 -18.02 13.48
CA GLY A 121 5.57 -18.41 14.63
C GLY A 121 6.70 -17.42 14.93
N ASN A 122 6.43 -16.12 14.81
CA ASN A 122 7.32 -15.00 15.09
C ASN A 122 8.59 -14.94 14.22
N LYS A 123 8.53 -15.52 13.02
CA LYS A 123 9.55 -15.36 11.97
C LYS A 123 9.45 -13.97 11.35
N ASP A 124 10.44 -13.62 10.54
CA ASP A 124 10.45 -12.35 9.82
C ASP A 124 9.20 -12.17 8.96
N ALA A 125 8.80 -10.91 8.79
CA ALA A 125 7.68 -10.52 7.95
C ALA A 125 8.07 -9.28 7.15
N CYS A 126 7.73 -9.28 5.86
CA CYS A 126 7.97 -8.15 4.96
C CYS A 126 6.66 -7.70 4.33
N ILE A 127 6.53 -6.38 4.17
CA ILE A 127 5.39 -5.76 3.51
C ILE A 127 5.93 -4.76 2.50
N ILE A 128 5.52 -4.91 1.24
CA ILE A 128 5.76 -3.92 0.19
C ILE A 128 4.44 -3.25 -0.15
N PHE A 129 4.46 -1.92 -0.17
CA PHE A 129 3.32 -1.11 -0.60
C PHE A 129 3.48 -0.71 -2.06
N PHE A 130 2.50 -1.05 -2.88
CA PHE A 130 2.39 -0.62 -4.27
C PHE A 130 1.32 0.47 -4.37
N PRO A 131 1.71 1.76 -4.49
CA PRO A 131 0.73 2.82 -4.67
C PRO A 131 0.08 2.71 -6.05
N LEU A 132 -1.24 2.72 -6.09
CA LEU A 132 -2.04 2.72 -7.30
C LEU A 132 -2.37 4.17 -7.72
N LEU A 133 -2.54 4.37 -9.02
CA LEU A 133 -3.04 5.61 -9.62
C LEU A 133 -4.42 5.34 -10.23
N GLY A 134 -5.41 6.19 -9.95
CA GLY A 134 -6.80 5.97 -10.38
C GLY A 134 -6.93 5.85 -11.91
N GLU A 135 -6.15 6.66 -12.64
CA GLU A 135 -6.06 6.62 -14.11
C GLU A 135 -5.56 5.28 -14.68
N ASN A 136 -4.90 4.46 -13.87
CA ASN A 136 -4.40 3.14 -14.25
C ASN A 136 -5.20 2.00 -13.61
N TYR A 137 -6.27 2.33 -12.86
CA TYR A 137 -7.09 1.37 -12.15
C TYR A 137 -8.52 1.41 -12.71
N CYS A 138 -8.90 0.34 -13.40
CA CYS A 138 -10.21 0.18 -14.01
C CYS A 138 -10.98 -0.92 -13.28
N ASP A 139 -12.14 -0.56 -12.71
CA ASP A 139 -13.09 -1.50 -12.09
C ASP A 139 -14.35 -1.55 -12.95
N ASN A 140 -14.67 -2.74 -13.46
CA ASN A 140 -15.83 -2.96 -14.32
C ASN A 140 -15.92 -1.99 -15.52
N GLY A 141 -14.78 -1.66 -16.14
CA GLY A 141 -14.73 -0.78 -17.32
C GLY A 141 -14.70 0.72 -16.99
N VAL A 142 -14.69 1.10 -15.71
CA VAL A 142 -14.65 2.50 -15.25
C VAL A 142 -13.36 2.77 -14.49
N PHE A 143 -12.64 3.81 -14.90
CA PHE A 143 -11.43 4.28 -14.22
C PHE A 143 -11.76 5.17 -13.01
N PHE A 144 -10.85 5.19 -12.03
CA PHE A 144 -10.97 5.98 -10.80
C PHE A 144 -10.39 7.38 -10.91
#